data_AF-A0A2E4KKD3-F1
#
_entry.id   AF-A0A2E4KKD3-F1
#
_cell.length_a   1.000
_cell.length_b   1.000
_cell.length_c   1.000
_cell.angle_alpha   90.00
_cell.angle_beta   90.00
_cell.angle_gamma   90.00
#
_symmetry.space_group_name_H-M   'P 1'
#
loop_
_entity.id
_entity.type
_entity.pdbx_description
1 polymer ?
#
loop_
_entity_poly.entity_id
_entity_poly.type
_entity_poly.pdbx_seq_one_letter_code
_entity_poly.pdbx_strand_id
1 'polypeptide(L)'
;MLMLADADVRILWGVCWGVTGVLAHFVHRWFTFDDRKPVAWTLSTAVPVYVSSLVGSSITIGWLSDTYTIDVRLLGLLNLLAWGVIVWLMMRLFVFQYSPTKHGSQEHQAE
;
A
#
# COMPACT_ATOMS: atom_id res chain seq x y z
N MET A 1 -24.97 -11.31 -18.54
CA MET A 1 -23.55 -11.49 -18.91
C MET A 1 -22.86 -10.19 -18.56
N LEU A 2 -21.90 -10.20 -17.63
CA LEU A 2 -21.36 -8.99 -17.00
C LEU A 2 -20.65 -8.10 -18.04
N MET A 3 -20.97 -6.81 -18.05
CA MET A 3 -20.35 -5.72 -18.85
C MET A 3 -18.82 -5.54 -18.63
N LEU A 4 -18.18 -6.43 -17.88
CA LEU A 4 -16.74 -6.41 -17.59
C LEU A 4 -15.90 -7.11 -18.66
N ALA A 5 -16.49 -7.95 -19.53
CA ALA A 5 -15.74 -8.70 -20.53
C ALA A 5 -15.13 -7.81 -21.63
N ASP A 6 -15.76 -6.67 -21.93
CA ASP A 6 -15.28 -5.67 -22.90
C ASP A 6 -14.49 -4.53 -22.26
N ALA A 7 -14.31 -4.54 -20.94
CA ALA A 7 -13.56 -3.50 -20.24
C ALA A 7 -12.06 -3.62 -20.53
N ASP A 8 -11.41 -2.48 -20.82
CA ASP A 8 -9.96 -2.43 -21.01
C ASP A 8 -9.26 -3.01 -19.77
N VAL A 9 -8.40 -4.02 -20.00
CA VAL A 9 -7.66 -4.73 -18.95
C VAL A 9 -6.86 -3.78 -18.06
N ARG A 10 -6.39 -2.64 -18.59
CA ARG A 10 -5.64 -1.62 -17.85
C ARG A 10 -6.54 -0.86 -16.88
N ILE A 11 -7.77 -0.55 -17.30
CA ILE A 11 -8.77 0.09 -16.45
C ILE A 11 -9.17 -0.89 -15.35
N LEU A 12 -9.45 -2.14 -15.72
CA LEU A 12 -9.80 -3.19 -14.77
C LEU A 12 -8.67 -3.41 -13.74
N TRP A 13 -7.41 -3.46 -14.21
CA TRP A 13 -6.24 -3.55 -13.36
C TRP A 13 -6.14 -2.41 -12.36
N GLY A 14 -6.29 -1.16 -12.82
CA GLY A 14 -6.27 0.02 -11.97
C GLY A 14 -7.41 0.05 -10.94
N VAL A 15 -8.62 -0.32 -11.35
CA VAL A 15 -9.78 -0.40 -10.44
C VAL A 15 -9.58 -1.48 -9.39
N CYS A 16 -9.14 -2.68 -9.79
CA CYS A 16 -8.83 -3.76 -8.86
C CYS A 16 -7.76 -3.33 -7.85
N TRP A 17 -6.69 -2.68 -8.29
CA TRP A 17 -5.66 -2.13 -7.41
C TRP A 17 -6.16 -1.04 -6.47
N GLY A 18 -7.04 -0.16 -6.95
CA GLY A 18 -7.63 0.88 -6.11
C GLY A 18 -8.49 0.29 -5.00
N VAL A 19 -9.37 -0.66 -5.34
CA VAL A 19 -10.24 -1.34 -4.38
C VAL A 19 -9.42 -2.13 -3.36
N THR A 20 -8.42 -2.89 -3.81
CA THR A 20 -7.56 -3.66 -2.90
C THR A 20 -6.69 -2.76 -2.04
N GLY A 21 -6.20 -1.63 -2.54
CA GLY A 21 -5.47 -0.64 -1.75
C GLY A 21 -6.30 -0.04 -0.62
N VAL A 22 -7.57 0.29 -0.89
CA VAL A 22 -8.50 0.76 0.16
C VAL A 22 -8.73 -0.32 1.21
N LEU A 23 -8.99 -1.57 0.80
CA LEU A 23 -9.16 -2.68 1.74
C LEU A 23 -7.90 -2.93 2.58
N ALA A 24 -6.73 -2.92 1.94
CA ALA A 24 -5.44 -3.09 2.59
C ALA A 24 -5.19 -1.99 3.64
N HIS A 25 -5.62 -0.75 3.37
CA HIS A 25 -5.51 0.35 4.33
C HIS A 25 -6.22 0.02 5.65
N PHE A 26 -7.47 -0.46 5.58
CA PHE A 26 -8.25 -0.82 6.76
C PHE A 26 -7.66 -2.03 7.49
N VAL A 27 -7.22 -3.05 6.75
CA VAL A 27 -6.54 -4.23 7.33
C VAL A 27 -5.28 -3.81 8.08
N HIS A 28 -4.44 -2.99 7.45
CA HIS A 28 -3.20 -2.51 8.08
C HIS A 28 -3.48 -1.63 9.29
N ARG A 29 -4.46 -0.72 9.22
CA ARG A 29 -4.85 0.13 10.33
C ARG A 29 -5.37 -0.67 11.53
N TRP A 30 -6.11 -1.75 11.29
CA TRP A 30 -6.74 -2.50 12.39
C TRP A 30 -5.83 -3.59 12.96
N PHE A 31 -5.01 -4.22 12.12
CA PHE A 31 -4.22 -5.39 12.51
C PHE A 31 -2.70 -5.13 12.58
N THR A 32 -2.16 -4.25 11.73
CA THR A 32 -0.68 -4.12 11.57
C THR A 32 -0.10 -2.89 12.29
N PHE A 33 -0.83 -1.78 12.31
CA PHE A 33 -0.35 -0.49 12.78
C PHE A 33 -1.30 0.13 13.81
N ASP A 34 -0.78 1.06 14.60
CA ASP A 34 -1.52 1.73 15.67
C ASP A 34 -2.53 2.75 15.07
N ASP A 35 -3.76 2.78 15.58
CA ASP A 35 -4.89 3.51 15.00
C ASP A 35 -5.08 4.93 15.59
N ARG A 36 -4.12 5.41 16.39
CA ARG A 36 -4.19 6.72 17.07
C ARG A 36 -4.37 7.94 16.15
N LYS A 37 -3.96 7.85 14.88
CA LYS A 37 -4.13 8.96 13.91
C LYS A 37 -5.51 8.86 13.22
N PRO A 38 -6.17 9.99 12.89
CA PRO A 38 -7.48 9.97 12.23
C PRO A 38 -7.42 9.31 10.85
N VAL A 39 -8.50 8.61 10.47
CA VAL A 39 -8.60 7.88 9.19
C VAL A 39 -8.35 8.80 8.00
N ALA A 40 -8.94 10.00 8.00
CA ALA A 40 -8.80 10.98 6.94
C ALA A 40 -7.33 11.31 6.63
N TRP A 41 -6.49 11.47 7.67
CA TRP A 41 -5.05 11.70 7.51
C TRP A 41 -4.37 10.46 6.94
N THR A 42 -4.56 9.31 7.59
CA THR A 42 -3.87 8.07 7.18
C THR A 42 -4.23 7.64 5.76
N LEU A 43 -5.49 7.79 5.35
CA LEU A 43 -5.95 7.41 4.01
C LEU A 43 -5.39 8.37 2.95
N SER A 44 -5.42 9.69 3.18
CA SER A 44 -4.85 10.65 2.23
C SER A 44 -3.35 10.50 2.08
N THR A 45 -2.62 10.11 3.15
CA THR A 45 -1.18 9.83 3.06
C THR A 45 -0.89 8.46 2.44
N ALA A 46 -1.77 7.48 2.58
CA ALA A 46 -1.62 6.15 2.00
C ALA A 46 -1.90 6.13 0.48
N VAL A 47 -2.80 6.98 -0.02
CA VAL A 47 -3.14 7.05 -1.45
C VAL A 47 -1.91 7.25 -2.34
N PRO A 48 -1.02 8.24 -2.12
CA PRO A 48 0.22 8.37 -2.89
C PRO A 48 1.10 7.12 -2.84
N VAL A 49 1.19 6.46 -1.68
CA VAL A 49 1.98 5.23 -1.52
C VAL A 49 1.40 4.11 -2.38
N TYR A 50 0.07 3.89 -2.33
CA TYR A 50 -0.59 2.88 -3.15
C TYR A 50 -0.49 3.17 -4.65
N VAL A 51 -0.65 4.44 -5.07
CA VAL A 51 -0.50 4.82 -6.49
C VAL A 51 0.94 4.60 -6.96
N SER A 52 1.92 5.03 -6.16
CA SER A 52 3.34 4.82 -6.50
C SER A 52 3.69 3.34 -6.59
N SER A 53 3.11 2.51 -5.72
CA SER A 53 3.29 1.06 -5.77
C SER A 53 2.59 0.41 -6.97
N LEU A 54 1.37 0.81 -7.31
CA LEU A 54 0.69 0.33 -8.52
C LEU A 54 1.55 0.61 -9.75
N VAL A 55 1.99 1.86 -9.92
CA VAL A 55 2.77 2.28 -11.09
C VAL A 55 4.13 1.59 -11.10
N GLY A 56 4.85 1.65 -9.97
CA GLY A 56 6.17 1.06 -9.85
C GLY A 56 6.15 -0.45 -10.06
N SER A 57 5.24 -1.17 -9.41
CA SER A 57 5.09 -2.63 -9.55
C SER A 57 4.73 -3.04 -10.97
N SER A 58 3.86 -2.28 -11.64
CA SER A 58 3.47 -2.56 -13.03
C SER A 58 4.62 -2.29 -14.02
N ILE A 59 5.44 -1.27 -13.78
CA ILE A 59 6.63 -1.00 -14.60
C ILE A 59 7.70 -2.06 -14.36
N THR A 60 7.97 -2.40 -13.09
CA THR A 60 9.00 -3.38 -12.74
C THR A 60 8.68 -4.74 -13.31
N ILE A 61 7.44 -5.23 -13.22
CA ILE A 61 7.09 -6.54 -13.80
C ILE A 61 7.19 -6.56 -15.33
N GLY A 62 6.80 -5.46 -16.01
CA GLY A 62 6.95 -5.34 -17.46
C GLY A 62 8.41 -5.34 -17.89
N TRP A 63 9.26 -4.59 -17.19
CA TRP A 63 10.70 -4.61 -17.44
C TRP A 63 11.32 -5.98 -17.17
N LEU A 64 10.88 -6.66 -16.10
CA LEU A 64 11.39 -7.99 -15.74
C LEU A 64 10.99 -9.05 -16.78
N SER A 65 9.77 -8.98 -17.31
CA SER A 65 9.30 -9.90 -18.37
C SER A 65 10.00 -9.68 -19.70
N ASP A 66 10.40 -8.44 -20.01
CA ASP A 66 11.15 -8.14 -21.24
C ASP A 66 12.62 -8.54 -21.12
N THR A 67 13.19 -8.48 -19.91
CA THR A 67 14.62 -8.74 -19.66
C THR A 67 14.93 -10.23 -19.49
N TYR A 68 14.05 -10.97 -18.84
CA TYR A 68 14.28 -12.37 -18.48
C TYR A 68 13.26 -13.28 -19.17
N THR A 69 13.72 -14.39 -19.76
CA THR A 69 12.86 -15.43 -20.34
C THR A 69 12.28 -16.39 -19.30
N ILE A 70 12.29 -16.00 -18.02
CA ILE A 70 11.77 -16.78 -16.90
C ILE A 70 10.24 -16.73 -16.92
N ASP A 71 9.57 -17.76 -16.38
CA ASP A 71 8.12 -17.76 -16.23
C ASP A 71 7.63 -16.46 -15.55
N VAL A 72 6.74 -15.75 -16.23
CA VAL A 72 6.12 -14.50 -15.78
C VAL A 72 5.44 -14.67 -14.42
N ARG A 73 4.96 -15.86 -14.09
CA ARG A 73 4.37 -16.17 -12.78
C ARG A 73 5.40 -16.04 -11.66
N LEU A 74 6.61 -16.54 -11.89
CA LEU A 74 7.70 -16.47 -10.92
C LEU A 74 8.22 -15.05 -10.79
N LEU A 75 8.37 -14.34 -11.92
CA LEU A 75 8.74 -12.92 -11.93
C LEU A 75 7.70 -12.06 -11.21
N GLY A 76 6.41 -12.36 -11.41
CA GLY A 76 5.31 -11.72 -10.70
C GLY A 76 5.34 -11.97 -9.19
N LEU A 77 5.69 -13.18 -8.76
CA LEU A 77 5.85 -13.50 -7.34
C LEU A 77 7.00 -12.70 -6.71
N LEU A 78 8.16 -12.65 -7.37
CA LEU A 78 9.30 -11.87 -6.88
C LEU A 78 8.98 -10.38 -6.82
N ASN A 79 8.33 -9.85 -7.84
CA ASN A 79 7.87 -8.47 -7.90
C ASN A 79 6.86 -8.17 -6.76
N LEU A 80 5.91 -9.07 -6.51
CA LEU A 80 4.94 -8.95 -5.43
C LEU A 80 5.62 -8.96 -4.05
N LEU A 81 6.61 -9.83 -3.83
CA LEU A 81 7.36 -9.87 -2.57
C LEU A 81 8.17 -8.59 -2.35
N ALA A 82 8.89 -8.13 -3.37
CA ALA A 82 9.70 -6.91 -3.30
C ALA A 82 8.83 -5.68 -3.01
N TRP A 83 7.78 -5.48 -3.81
CA TRP A 83 6.86 -4.35 -3.63
C TRP A 83 6.04 -4.46 -2.34
N GLY A 84 5.69 -5.67 -1.89
CA GLY A 84 5.04 -5.87 -0.60
C GLY A 84 5.87 -5.33 0.57
N VAL A 85 7.18 -5.61 0.58
CA VAL A 85 8.10 -5.06 1.60
C VAL A 85 8.25 -3.55 1.48
N ILE A 86 8.38 -3.02 0.25
CA ILE A 86 8.51 -1.58 0.00
C ILE A 86 7.26 -0.84 0.50
N VAL A 87 6.07 -1.29 0.12
CA VAL A 87 4.80 -0.69 0.56
C VAL A 87 4.66 -0.77 2.07
N TRP A 88 4.97 -1.91 2.67
CA TRP A 88 4.94 -2.05 4.12
C TRP A 88 5.85 -1.02 4.80
N LEU A 89 7.08 -0.86 4.30
CA LEU A 89 8.04 0.10 4.85
C LEU A 89 7.55 1.54 4.68
N MET A 90 7.04 1.90 3.50
CA MET A 90 6.47 3.23 3.26
C MET A 90 5.27 3.52 4.16
N MET A 91 4.38 2.53 4.35
CA MET A 91 3.26 2.66 5.29
C MET A 91 3.75 2.86 6.72
N ARG A 92 4.75 2.09 7.16
CA ARG A 92 5.32 2.21 8.51
C ARG A 92 6.00 3.57 8.74
N LEU A 93 6.73 4.09 7.76
CA LEU A 93 7.54 5.30 7.92
C LEU A 93 6.77 6.59 7.64
N PHE A 94 5.84 6.59 6.69
CA PHE A 94 5.16 7.82 6.26
C PHE A 94 3.71 7.91 6.74
N VAL A 95 2.97 6.79 6.75
CA VAL A 95 1.53 6.80 7.04
C VAL A 95 1.26 6.57 8.52
N PHE A 96 1.81 5.49 9.06
CA PHE A 96 1.66 5.07 10.45
C PHE A 96 2.95 5.30 11.23
N GLN A 97 3.42 6.55 11.19
CA GLN A 97 4.58 6.98 11.97
C GLN A 97 4.41 6.59 13.43
N TYR A 98 5.36 5.82 13.95
CA TYR A 98 5.46 5.57 15.38
C TYR A 98 5.86 6.88 16.05
N SER A 99 4.89 7.60 16.61
CA SER A 99 5.17 8.72 17.48
C SER A 99 5.32 8.15 18.89
N PRO A 100 6.52 8.18 19.51
CA PRO A 100 6.62 8.07 20.94
C PRO A 100 6.03 9.37 21.51
N THR A 101 4.71 9.45 21.60
CA THR A 101 4.08 10.49 22.42
C THR A 101 4.65 10.30 23.82
N LYS A 102 5.49 11.27 24.24
CA LYS A 102 5.81 11.51 25.64
C LYS A 102 4.51 11.36 26.42
N HIS A 103 4.43 10.33 27.27
CA HIS A 103 3.30 10.21 28.19
C HIS A 103 3.11 11.55 28.90
N GLY A 104 1.88 12.05 28.88
CA GLY A 104 1.40 13.20 29.66
C GLY A 104 1.47 12.93 31.16
N SER A 105 2.68 12.80 31.69
CA SER A 105 2.98 12.72 33.13
C SER A 105 3.57 14.04 33.66
N GLN A 106 3.77 15.05 32.80
CA GLN A 106 4.30 16.35 33.21
C GLN A 106 3.23 17.42 33.49
N GLU A 107 1.94 17.09 33.41
CA GLU A 107 0.87 18.06 33.66
C GLU A 107 0.28 17.96 35.08
N HIS A 108 0.77 17.05 35.94
CA HIS A 108 0.25 16.84 37.30
C HIS A 108 1.32 17.00 38.42
N GLN A 109 2.41 17.73 38.17
CA GLN A 109 3.40 18.06 39.20
C GLN A 109 3.58 19.57 39.42
N ALA A 110 2.65 20.39 38.91
CA ALA A 110 2.73 21.85 39.01
C ALA A 110 1.43 22.51 39.55
N GLU A 111 0.64 21.78 40.35
CA GLU A 111 -0.42 22.34 41.19
C GLU A 111 -0.24 21.90 42.65
#